data_AF-A0A2G6FW61-F1
#
_entry.id   AF-A0A2G6FW61-F1
#
_cell.length_a   1.000
_cell.length_b   1.000
_cell.length_c   1.000
_cell.angle_alpha   90.00
_cell.angle_beta   90.00
_cell.angle_gamma   90.00
#
_symmetry.space_group_name_H-M   'P 1'
#
loop_
_entity.id
_entity.type
_entity.pdbx_description
1 polymer ?
#
loop_
_entity_poly.entity_id
_entity_poly.type
_entity_poly.pdbx_seq_one_letter_code
_entity_poly.pdbx_strand_id
1 'polypeptide(L)'
;MNNLLKHLKGGDLRSIAEANKAVSLIKTQKDFDELFNLLFSKDRLIVMRAADAIEKITLKNPEYLEKYNQELINLINNAVDKELKWHLALIAPRLNLTIDESIIVWRKLTNWAKDKNESKIVRVNSIQALFDLANKNEELKKDFDLTIQEIETENIPSIKARLKKIGCQKQK
;
A
#
# COMPACT_ATOMS: atom_id res chain seq x y z
N MET A 1 -3.33 -23.80 6.85
CA MET A 1 -1.86 -23.67 6.98
C MET A 1 -1.02 -24.30 5.84
N ASN A 2 -1.13 -25.60 5.50
CA ASN A 2 -0.16 -26.27 4.59
C ASN A 2 -0.28 -25.96 3.08
N ASN A 3 -1.42 -25.50 2.56
CA ASN A 3 -1.57 -25.24 1.12
C ASN A 3 -1.22 -23.79 0.74
N LEU A 4 -1.60 -22.80 1.57
CA LEU A 4 -1.27 -21.39 1.33
C LEU A 4 0.25 -21.15 1.31
N LEU A 5 0.96 -21.68 2.32
CA LEU A 5 2.42 -21.57 2.41
C LEU A 5 3.14 -22.25 1.24
N LYS A 6 2.58 -23.30 0.63
CA LYS A 6 3.19 -23.95 -0.54
C LYS A 6 3.18 -23.05 -1.77
N HIS A 7 2.13 -22.26 -1.96
CA HIS A 7 2.06 -21.27 -3.04
C HIS A 7 2.92 -20.05 -2.74
N LEU A 8 3.13 -19.72 -1.47
CA LEU A 8 3.94 -18.55 -1.11
C LEU A 8 5.44 -18.87 -1.00
N LYS A 9 5.83 -20.15 -0.88
CA LYS A 9 7.23 -20.62 -0.83
C LYS A 9 7.76 -21.02 -2.21
N GLY A 10 9.03 -20.71 -2.50
CA GLY A 10 9.76 -21.14 -3.71
C GLY A 10 9.61 -20.20 -4.92
N GLY A 11 10.52 -20.32 -5.90
CA GLY A 11 10.60 -19.42 -7.06
C GLY A 11 11.35 -18.10 -6.77
N ASP A 12 11.42 -17.22 -7.77
CA ASP A 12 12.06 -15.89 -7.66
C ASP A 12 11.03 -14.85 -7.17
N LEU A 13 11.51 -13.68 -6.74
CA LEU A 13 10.70 -12.50 -6.40
C LEU A 13 9.73 -12.09 -7.52
N ARG A 14 10.01 -12.52 -8.75
CA ARG A 14 9.23 -12.23 -9.97
C ARG A 14 8.09 -13.23 -10.26
N SER A 15 7.92 -14.28 -9.47
CA SER A 15 6.90 -15.30 -9.71
C SER A 15 5.50 -14.83 -9.28
N ILE A 16 4.83 -14.08 -10.15
CA ILE A 16 3.47 -13.51 -9.94
C ILE A 16 2.38 -14.60 -9.94
N ALA A 17 2.59 -15.70 -10.67
CA ALA A 17 1.60 -16.74 -10.87
C ALA A 17 1.13 -17.41 -9.57
N GLU A 18 2.01 -17.53 -8.57
CA GLU A 18 1.68 -18.19 -7.32
C GLU A 18 0.93 -17.27 -6.33
N ALA A 19 1.17 -15.95 -6.37
CA ALA A 19 0.39 -14.99 -5.59
C ALA A 19 -1.08 -14.96 -6.03
N ASN A 20 -1.35 -15.05 -7.34
CA ASN A 20 -2.72 -15.11 -7.87
C ASN A 20 -3.47 -16.39 -7.46
N LYS A 21 -2.75 -17.51 -7.29
CA LYS A 21 -3.33 -18.75 -6.75
C LYS A 21 -3.65 -18.59 -5.26
N ALA A 22 -2.79 -17.93 -4.48
CA ALA A 22 -3.10 -17.64 -3.08
C ALA A 22 -4.38 -16.80 -2.95
N VAL A 23 -4.55 -15.77 -3.80
CA VAL A 23 -5.77 -14.95 -3.84
C VAL A 23 -7.03 -15.78 -4.11
N SER A 24 -6.98 -16.74 -5.04
CA SER A 24 -8.16 -17.54 -5.37
C SER A 24 -8.58 -18.51 -4.26
N LEU A 25 -7.68 -18.86 -3.35
CA LEU A 25 -7.94 -19.72 -2.20
C LEU A 25 -8.59 -19.00 -1.02
N ILE A 26 -8.49 -17.66 -0.94
CA ILE A 26 -9.10 -16.89 0.14
C ILE A 26 -10.59 -16.71 -0.16
N LYS A 27 -11.45 -17.29 0.68
CA LYS A 27 -12.92 -17.21 0.55
C LYS A 27 -13.61 -16.67 1.79
N THR A 28 -12.92 -16.68 2.91
CA THR A 28 -13.47 -16.31 4.21
C THR A 28 -12.51 -15.40 4.97
N GLN A 29 -13.02 -14.71 5.99
CA GLN A 29 -12.19 -13.96 6.93
C GLN A 29 -11.10 -14.86 7.56
N LYS A 30 -11.43 -16.11 7.89
CA LYS A 30 -10.47 -17.05 8.48
C LYS A 30 -9.30 -17.35 7.54
N ASP A 31 -9.56 -17.54 6.25
CA ASP A 31 -8.50 -17.75 5.26
C ASP A 31 -7.62 -16.49 5.14
N PHE A 32 -8.26 -15.31 5.15
CA PHE A 32 -7.56 -14.03 5.13
C PHE A 32 -6.68 -13.86 6.37
N ASP A 33 -7.14 -14.28 7.54
CA ASP A 33 -6.36 -14.22 8.78
C ASP A 33 -5.09 -15.07 8.70
N GLU A 34 -5.19 -16.27 8.12
CA GLU A 34 -4.03 -17.12 7.87
C GLU A 34 -3.02 -16.44 6.94
N LEU A 35 -3.51 -15.76 5.89
CA LEU A 35 -2.67 -14.99 4.97
C LEU A 35 -2.05 -13.76 5.64
N PHE A 36 -2.82 -13.04 6.44
CA PHE A 36 -2.38 -11.82 7.13
C PHE A 36 -1.22 -12.11 8.09
N ASN A 37 -1.29 -13.21 8.83
CA ASN A 37 -0.21 -13.64 9.73
C ASN A 37 1.14 -13.85 9.02
N LEU A 38 1.13 -14.07 7.70
CA LEU A 38 2.36 -14.23 6.93
C LEU A 38 3.12 -12.92 6.69
N LEU A 39 2.50 -11.75 6.94
CA LEU A 39 3.19 -10.46 6.96
C LEU A 39 4.26 -10.37 8.06
N PHE A 40 4.17 -11.22 9.09
CA PHE A 40 5.13 -11.29 10.20
C PHE A 40 6.14 -12.44 10.06
N SER A 41 6.18 -13.09 8.89
CA SER A 41 7.17 -14.12 8.58
C SER A 41 8.59 -13.55 8.61
N LYS A 42 9.56 -14.37 9.03
CA LYS A 42 10.99 -14.05 8.90
C LYS A 42 11.49 -14.11 7.45
N ASP A 43 10.76 -14.80 6.58
CA ASP A 43 11.08 -14.93 5.16
C ASP A 43 10.49 -13.75 4.39
N ARG A 44 11.36 -12.84 3.92
CA ARG A 44 10.97 -11.65 3.15
C ARG A 44 10.18 -11.99 1.89
N LEU A 45 10.48 -13.09 1.20
CA LEU A 45 9.72 -13.48 0.00
C LEU A 45 8.26 -13.78 0.35
N ILE A 46 8.04 -14.48 1.47
CA ILE A 46 6.69 -14.79 1.97
C ILE A 46 5.97 -13.49 2.33
N VAL A 47 6.62 -12.58 3.06
CA VAL A 47 6.03 -11.29 3.47
C VAL A 47 5.55 -10.49 2.25
N MET A 48 6.41 -10.35 1.23
CA MET A 48 6.08 -9.58 0.03
C MET A 48 4.92 -10.20 -0.76
N ARG A 49 4.89 -11.53 -0.92
CA ARG A 49 3.79 -12.21 -1.63
C ARG A 49 2.49 -12.18 -0.84
N ALA A 50 2.57 -12.25 0.50
CA ALA A 50 1.41 -12.07 1.35
C ALA A 50 0.85 -10.65 1.19
N ALA A 51 1.70 -9.62 1.21
CA ALA A 51 1.30 -8.24 0.98
C ALA A 51 0.67 -8.02 -0.41
N ASP A 52 1.23 -8.60 -1.47
CA ASP A 52 0.64 -8.58 -2.83
C ASP A 52 -0.75 -9.23 -2.87
N ALA A 53 -0.89 -10.42 -2.28
CA ALA A 53 -2.17 -11.12 -2.23
C ALA A 53 -3.22 -10.34 -1.41
N ILE A 54 -2.84 -9.80 -0.24
CA ILE A 54 -3.71 -8.95 0.60
C ILE A 54 -4.13 -7.70 -0.16
N GLU A 55 -3.21 -7.03 -0.85
CA GLU A 55 -3.54 -5.88 -1.71
C GLU A 55 -4.58 -6.28 -2.77
N LYS A 56 -4.40 -7.42 -3.45
CA LYS A 56 -5.34 -7.87 -4.49
C LYS A 56 -6.72 -8.23 -3.95
N ILE A 57 -6.77 -8.92 -2.80
CA ILE A 57 -8.03 -9.35 -2.18
C ILE A 57 -8.85 -8.13 -1.73
N THR A 58 -8.18 -7.18 -1.09
CA THR A 58 -8.83 -6.03 -0.43
C THR A 58 -9.24 -4.93 -1.40
N LEU A 59 -8.88 -5.04 -2.69
CA LEU A 59 -9.47 -4.23 -3.75
C LEU A 59 -10.98 -4.47 -3.89
N LYS A 60 -11.44 -5.69 -3.59
CA LYS A 60 -12.85 -6.07 -3.69
C LYS A 60 -13.51 -6.33 -2.35
N ASN A 61 -12.72 -6.68 -1.32
CA ASN A 61 -13.21 -7.05 0.01
C ASN A 61 -12.43 -6.26 1.09
N PRO A 62 -12.55 -4.92 1.15
CA PRO A 62 -11.82 -4.11 2.13
C PRO A 62 -12.19 -4.43 3.58
N GLU A 63 -13.39 -4.97 3.85
CA GLU A 63 -13.87 -5.37 5.17
C GLU A 63 -12.96 -6.40 5.85
N TYR A 64 -12.19 -7.19 5.08
CA TYR A 64 -11.22 -8.13 5.65
C TYR A 64 -10.08 -7.45 6.43
N LEU A 65 -9.88 -6.14 6.24
CA LEU A 65 -8.87 -5.35 6.94
C LEU A 65 -9.34 -4.82 8.30
N GLU A 66 -10.65 -4.83 8.60
CA GLU A 66 -11.24 -4.06 9.71
C GLU A 66 -10.56 -4.32 11.07
N LYS A 67 -10.23 -5.59 11.36
CA LYS A 67 -9.60 -5.96 12.63
C LYS A 67 -8.07 -5.81 12.66
N TYR A 68 -7.46 -5.37 11.57
CA TYR A 68 -6.00 -5.30 11.38
C TYR A 68 -5.47 -3.87 11.19
N ASN A 69 -6.30 -2.84 11.42
CA ASN A 69 -5.90 -1.45 11.25
C ASN A 69 -4.62 -1.11 12.02
N GLN A 70 -4.56 -1.47 13.30
CA GLN A 70 -3.43 -1.16 14.17
C GLN A 70 -2.15 -1.87 13.72
N GLU A 71 -2.24 -3.15 13.38
CA GLU A 71 -1.14 -3.93 12.84
C GLU A 71 -0.62 -3.33 11.53
N LEU A 72 -1.51 -2.91 10.63
CA LEU A 72 -1.14 -2.30 9.35
C LEU A 72 -0.53 -0.92 9.52
N ILE A 73 -1.05 -0.10 10.43
CA ILE A 73 -0.44 1.20 10.78
C ILE A 73 0.95 0.98 11.35
N ASN A 74 1.13 -0.01 12.22
CA ASN A 74 2.43 -0.37 12.75
C ASN A 74 3.39 -0.84 11.65
N LEU A 75 2.92 -1.68 10.71
CA LEU A 75 3.71 -2.09 9.55
C LEU A 75 4.09 -0.89 8.66
N ILE A 76 3.15 0.02 8.38
CA ILE A 76 3.39 1.26 7.63
C ILE A 76 4.50 2.08 8.28
N ASN A 77 4.46 2.23 9.61
CA ASN A 77 5.45 3.01 10.34
C ASN A 77 6.85 2.38 10.34
N ASN A 78 6.94 1.06 10.35
CA ASN A 78 8.19 0.32 10.53
C ASN A 78 8.76 -0.34 9.27
N ALA A 79 8.02 -0.37 8.16
CA ALA A 79 8.48 -1.01 6.93
C ALA A 79 9.77 -0.37 6.40
N VAL A 80 10.78 -1.21 6.16
CA VAL A 80 12.08 -0.81 5.59
C VAL A 80 12.17 -1.21 4.12
N ASP A 81 11.72 -2.43 3.79
CA ASP A 81 11.79 -2.98 2.44
C ASP A 81 10.83 -2.27 1.48
N LYS A 82 11.36 -1.81 0.34
CA LYS A 82 10.63 -1.04 -0.66
C LYS A 82 9.39 -1.77 -1.20
N GLU A 83 9.45 -3.09 -1.37
CA GLU A 83 8.35 -3.89 -1.87
C GLU A 83 7.21 -3.97 -0.85
N LEU A 84 7.53 -4.12 0.44
CA LEU A 84 6.50 -4.07 1.47
C LEU A 84 5.88 -2.67 1.54
N LYS A 85 6.70 -1.62 1.52
CA LYS A 85 6.22 -0.22 1.50
C LYS A 85 5.26 0.06 0.35
N TRP A 86 5.56 -0.41 -0.87
CA TRP A 86 4.69 -0.13 -2.02
C TRP A 86 3.31 -0.76 -1.87
N HIS A 87 3.20 -1.90 -1.16
CA HIS A 87 1.96 -2.67 -1.04
C HIS A 87 1.14 -2.03 0.08
N LEU A 88 1.81 -1.72 1.20
CA LEU A 88 1.22 -0.99 2.31
C LEU A 88 0.68 0.38 1.86
N ALA A 89 1.38 1.10 0.98
CA ALA A 89 0.86 2.34 0.41
C ALA A 89 -0.46 2.13 -0.35
N LEU A 90 -0.61 1.04 -1.11
CA LEU A 90 -1.84 0.75 -1.86
C LEU A 90 -2.98 0.21 -0.97
N ILE A 91 -2.64 -0.40 0.17
CA ILE A 91 -3.59 -0.90 1.16
C ILE A 91 -4.10 0.24 2.07
N ALA A 92 -3.22 1.18 2.45
CA ALA A 92 -3.50 2.21 3.45
C ALA A 92 -4.81 2.99 3.25
N PRO A 93 -5.22 3.41 2.03
CA PRO A 93 -6.46 4.15 1.83
C PRO A 93 -7.71 3.31 2.08
N ARG A 94 -7.60 1.99 2.21
CA ARG A 94 -8.74 1.08 2.39
C ARG A 94 -9.02 0.79 3.86
N LEU A 95 -8.16 1.26 4.75
CA LEU A 95 -8.33 1.12 6.20
C LEU A 95 -9.46 2.03 6.68
N ASN A 96 -10.23 1.54 7.64
CA ASN A 96 -11.23 2.33 8.34
C ASN A 96 -10.57 3.10 9.49
N LEU A 97 -9.87 4.19 9.15
CA LEU A 97 -9.02 4.93 10.08
C LEU A 97 -9.83 5.93 10.91
N THR A 98 -9.50 6.03 12.21
CA THR A 98 -9.88 7.19 13.02
C THR A 98 -9.14 8.45 12.53
N ILE A 99 -9.51 9.62 13.06
CA ILE A 99 -8.85 10.89 12.72
C ILE A 99 -7.36 10.83 13.07
N ASP A 100 -7.01 10.37 14.28
CA ASP A 100 -5.62 10.30 14.74
C ASP A 100 -4.80 9.30 13.91
N GLU A 101 -5.38 8.13 13.60
CA GLU A 101 -4.75 7.13 12.75
C GLU A 101 -4.54 7.66 11.32
N SER A 102 -5.52 8.40 10.79
CA SER A 102 -5.42 9.04 9.47
C SER A 102 -4.26 10.01 9.41
N ILE A 103 -4.03 10.82 10.45
CA ILE A 103 -2.90 11.75 10.53
C ILE A 103 -1.57 10.99 10.54
N ILE A 104 -1.48 9.88 11.28
CA ILE A 104 -0.26 9.06 11.35
C ILE A 104 0.06 8.48 9.97
N VAL A 105 -0.92 7.84 9.32
CA VAL A 105 -0.76 7.23 8.00
C VAL A 105 -0.44 8.29 6.95
N TRP A 106 -1.15 9.41 6.97
CA TRP A 106 -0.92 10.57 6.10
C TRP A 106 0.51 11.04 6.16
N ARG A 107 1.02 11.33 7.37
CA ARG A 107 2.39 11.80 7.58
C ARG A 107 3.41 10.80 7.04
N LYS A 108 3.20 9.49 7.24
CA LYS A 108 4.12 8.48 6.74
C LYS A 108 4.13 8.40 5.21
N LEU A 109 2.96 8.43 4.58
CA LEU A 109 2.84 8.45 3.11
C LEU A 109 3.43 9.72 2.50
N THR A 110 3.22 10.89 3.12
CA THR A 110 3.84 12.15 2.71
C THR A 110 5.36 12.08 2.78
N ASN A 111 5.91 11.52 3.87
CA ASN A 111 7.35 11.31 3.98
C ASN A 111 7.87 10.39 2.87
N TRP A 112 7.20 9.27 2.59
CA TRP A 112 7.58 8.40 1.48
C TRP A 112 7.46 9.07 0.12
N ALA A 113 6.44 9.90 -0.12
CA ALA A 113 6.25 10.61 -1.39
C ALA A 113 7.34 11.66 -1.64
N LYS A 114 7.79 12.36 -0.59
CA LYS A 114 8.75 13.46 -0.65
C LYS A 114 10.21 13.03 -0.53
N ASP A 115 10.50 11.85 -0.01
CA ASP A 115 11.88 11.37 0.12
C ASP A 115 12.50 11.08 -1.25
N LYS A 116 13.50 11.88 -1.62
CA LYS A 116 14.21 11.76 -2.90
C LYS A 116 15.05 10.49 -3.02
N ASN A 117 15.40 9.88 -1.89
CA ASN A 117 16.15 8.62 -1.83
C ASN A 117 15.24 7.39 -1.81
N GLU A 118 13.93 7.58 -1.65
CA GLU A 118 12.95 6.49 -1.68
C GLU A 118 12.72 6.00 -3.12
N SER A 119 12.34 4.73 -3.26
CA SER A 119 12.10 4.13 -4.56
C SER A 119 10.96 4.85 -5.30
N LYS A 120 11.13 5.10 -6.61
CA LYS A 120 10.13 5.80 -7.43
C LYS A 120 8.73 5.19 -7.35
N ILE A 121 8.63 3.86 -7.22
CA ILE A 121 7.36 3.16 -7.11
C ILE A 121 6.69 3.36 -5.74
N VAL A 122 7.45 3.34 -4.65
CA VAL A 122 6.93 3.69 -3.31
C VAL A 122 6.44 5.14 -3.30
N ARG A 123 7.22 6.07 -3.86
CA ARG A 123 6.81 7.49 -3.99
C ARG A 123 5.49 7.62 -4.77
N VAL A 124 5.40 7.00 -5.94
CA VAL A 124 4.22 7.03 -6.82
C VAL A 124 2.99 6.41 -6.15
N ASN A 125 3.14 5.27 -5.47
CA ASN A 125 2.03 4.63 -4.77
C ASN A 125 1.60 5.44 -3.53
N SER A 126 2.54 6.09 -2.86
CA SER A 126 2.23 6.99 -1.74
C SER A 126 1.43 8.21 -2.21
N ILE A 127 1.78 8.79 -3.37
CA ILE A 127 1.00 9.88 -3.98
C ILE A 127 -0.43 9.44 -4.31
N GLN A 128 -0.60 8.25 -4.88
CA GLN A 128 -1.94 7.69 -5.12
C GLN A 128 -2.69 7.52 -3.80
N ALA A 129 -2.04 7.00 -2.76
CA ALA A 129 -2.66 6.77 -1.47
C ALA A 129 -3.11 8.07 -0.79
N LEU A 130 -2.28 9.11 -0.84
CA LEU A 130 -2.62 10.44 -0.35
C LEU A 130 -3.83 11.02 -1.10
N PHE A 131 -3.88 10.88 -2.43
CA PHE A 131 -5.03 11.30 -3.21
C PHE A 131 -6.32 10.57 -2.80
N ASP A 132 -6.25 9.25 -2.65
CA ASP A 132 -7.40 8.44 -2.26
C ASP A 132 -7.89 8.77 -0.84
N LEU A 133 -6.98 9.08 0.10
CA LEU A 133 -7.31 9.55 1.44
C LEU A 133 -7.92 10.97 1.43
N ALA A 134 -7.37 11.89 0.65
CA ALA A 134 -7.89 13.26 0.52
C ALA A 134 -9.29 13.32 -0.11
N ASN A 135 -9.62 12.35 -0.98
CA ASN A 135 -10.97 12.21 -1.51
C ASN A 135 -11.99 11.74 -0.47
N LYS A 136 -11.54 11.12 0.63
CA LYS A 136 -12.40 10.66 1.74
C LYS A 136 -12.47 11.66 2.89
N ASN A 137 -11.48 12.55 3.02
CA ASN A 137 -11.41 13.55 4.07
C ASN A 137 -11.03 14.92 3.47
N GLU A 138 -11.99 15.85 3.47
CA GLU A 138 -11.83 17.17 2.86
C GLU A 138 -10.72 18.00 3.52
N GLU A 139 -10.46 17.79 4.81
CA GLU A 139 -9.43 18.52 5.54
C GLU A 139 -8.02 18.22 4.99
N LEU A 140 -7.82 17.02 4.41
CA LEU A 140 -6.55 16.59 3.84
C LEU A 140 -6.30 17.13 2.43
N LYS A 141 -7.30 17.71 1.77
CA LYS A 141 -7.17 18.22 0.38
C LYS A 141 -6.11 19.33 0.28
N LYS A 142 -6.10 20.26 1.24
CA LYS A 142 -5.12 21.36 1.24
C LYS A 142 -3.68 20.85 1.44
N ASP A 143 -3.50 19.90 2.36
CA ASP A 143 -2.18 19.30 2.62
C ASP A 143 -1.71 18.46 1.42
N PHE A 144 -2.64 17.82 0.72
CA PHE A 144 -2.36 17.11 -0.52
C PHE A 144 -1.81 18.05 -1.58
N ASP A 145 -2.50 19.16 -1.84
CA ASP A 145 -2.11 20.14 -2.85
C ASP A 145 -0.72 20.72 -2.58
N LEU A 146 -0.41 21.05 -1.32
CA LEU A 146 0.92 21.51 -0.92
C LEU A 146 2.00 20.45 -1.17
N THR A 147 1.70 19.19 -0.85
CA THR A 147 2.60 18.06 -1.11
C THR A 147 2.88 17.88 -2.60
N ILE A 148 1.83 17.97 -3.44
CA ILE A 148 1.97 17.83 -4.89
C ILE A 148 2.76 18.99 -5.50
N GLN A 149 2.48 20.23 -5.09
CA GLN A 149 3.20 21.41 -5.56
C GLN A 149 4.71 21.27 -5.33
N GLU A 150 5.12 20.80 -4.15
CA GLU A 150 6.53 20.58 -3.84
C GLU A 150 7.15 19.48 -4.71
N ILE A 151 6.52 18.31 -4.79
CA ILE A 151 7.08 17.16 -5.52
C ILE A 151 7.11 17.41 -7.04
N GLU A 152 6.15 18.16 -7.58
CA GLU A 152 6.10 18.46 -9.02
C GLU A 152 7.35 19.21 -9.51
N THR A 153 7.96 20.03 -8.65
CA THR A 153 9.20 20.76 -8.96
C THR A 153 10.39 19.85 -9.26
N GLU A 154 10.37 18.60 -8.78
CA GLU A 154 11.45 17.62 -9.00
C GLU A 154 11.50 17.09 -10.44
N ASN A 155 10.45 17.32 -11.24
CA ASN A 155 10.39 16.95 -12.66
C ASN A 155 10.59 15.46 -12.97
N ILE A 156 10.26 14.56 -12.04
CA ILE A 156 10.43 13.11 -12.20
C ILE A 156 9.34 12.53 -13.13
N PRO A 157 9.69 11.83 -14.25
CA PRO A 157 8.72 11.37 -15.24
C PRO A 157 7.61 10.45 -14.68
N SER A 158 7.97 9.50 -13.81
CA SER A 158 7.00 8.57 -13.21
C SER A 158 6.01 9.27 -12.28
N ILE A 159 6.45 10.32 -11.59
CA ILE A 159 5.59 11.13 -10.73
C ILE A 159 4.65 11.98 -11.58
N LYS A 160 5.17 12.70 -12.60
CA LYS A 160 4.33 13.46 -13.54
C LYS A 160 3.23 12.61 -14.16
N ALA A 161 3.60 11.41 -14.63
CA ALA A 161 2.63 10.46 -15.19
C ALA A 161 1.54 10.09 -14.17
N ARG A 162 1.89 9.89 -12.89
CA ARG A 162 0.91 9.65 -11.82
C ARG A 162 0.02 10.87 -11.59
N LEU A 163 0.59 12.06 -11.43
CA LEU A 163 -0.17 13.30 -11.19
C LEU A 163 -1.16 13.59 -12.32
N LYS A 164 -0.75 13.37 -13.58
CA LYS A 164 -1.63 13.45 -14.74
C LYS A 164 -2.78 12.43 -14.64
N LYS A 165 -2.48 11.18 -14.27
CA LYS A 165 -3.49 10.11 -14.14
C LYS A 165 -4.57 10.42 -13.11
N ILE A 166 -4.21 11.05 -11.99
CA ILE A 166 -5.15 11.42 -10.91
C ILE A 166 -5.76 12.82 -11.08
N GLY A 167 -5.49 13.51 -12.19
CA GLY A 167 -6.12 14.79 -12.51
C GLY A 167 -5.51 16.02 -11.82
N CYS A 168 -4.33 15.91 -11.21
CA CYS A 168 -3.69 17.03 -10.48
C CYS A 168 -2.89 17.99 -11.38
N GLN A 169 -2.72 17.68 -12.67
CA GLN A 169 -2.08 18.59 -13.61
C GLN A 169 -3.13 19.27 -14.49
N LYS A 170 -3.07 20.61 -14.55
CA LYS A 170 -3.82 21.39 -15.54
C LYS A 170 -3.39 20.91 -16.93
N GLN A 171 -4.35 20.53 -17.77
CA GLN A 171 -4.08 20.31 -19.18
C GLN A 171 -3.49 21.62 -19.72
N LYS A 172 -2.27 21.54 -20.25
CA LYS A 172 -1.68 22.63 -21.01
C LYS A 172 -2.45 22.82 -22.31
#